data_AF-A0A2E7LLX6-F1
#
_entry.id   AF-A0A2E7LLX6-F1
#
_cell.length_a   1.000
_cell.length_b   1.000
_cell.length_c   1.000
_cell.angle_alpha   90.00
_cell.angle_beta   90.00
_cell.angle_gamma   90.00
#
_symmetry.space_group_name_H-M   'P 1'
#
loop_
_entity.id
_entity.type
_entity.pdbx_description
1 polymer ?
#
loop_
_entity_poly.entity_id
_entity_poly.type
_entity_poly.pdbx_seq_one_letter_code
_entity_poly.pdbx_strand_id
1 'polypeptide(L)'
;MRWTWLCLLAIFLATPGRATASGIPDDGLLDFAILRNGEQIGRHLIRFEQRDDPMIVQITAGVDYRVAFIPLYIFRHTARETWRAGDLIDMKAETNDNGDDYDIRLTVDGTLGALSINDETTYVDTPLRPASLWNKAALGDQVILDPVDGDL
;
A
#
# COMPACT_ATOMS: atom_id res chain seq x y z
N MET A 1 -42.53 19.16 -48.41
CA MET A 1 -41.66 18.03 -47.98
C MET A 1 -40.49 18.62 -47.21
N ARG A 2 -40.41 18.42 -45.89
CA ARG A 2 -39.30 18.88 -45.04
C ARG A 2 -38.54 17.64 -44.60
N TRP A 3 -37.28 17.49 -45.01
CA TRP A 3 -36.42 16.40 -44.56
C TRP A 3 -35.78 16.77 -43.23
N THR A 4 -36.11 16.01 -42.19
CA THR A 4 -35.40 15.99 -40.90
C THR A 4 -34.14 15.16 -41.05
N TRP A 5 -32.98 15.79 -40.85
CA TRP A 5 -31.70 15.09 -40.71
C TRP A 5 -31.56 14.63 -39.26
N LEU A 6 -31.67 13.32 -39.00
CA LEU A 6 -31.25 12.73 -37.73
C LEU A 6 -29.72 12.64 -37.73
N CYS A 7 -29.05 13.47 -36.93
CA CYS A 7 -27.68 13.18 -36.52
C CYS A 7 -27.72 12.07 -35.48
N LEU A 8 -27.32 10.86 -35.85
CA LEU A 8 -27.01 9.79 -34.91
C LEU A 8 -25.74 10.19 -34.13
N LEU A 9 -25.93 10.68 -32.92
CA LEU A 9 -24.85 10.89 -31.97
C LEU A 9 -24.40 9.51 -31.47
N ALA A 10 -23.32 8.98 -32.03
CA ALA A 10 -22.66 7.79 -31.48
C ALA A 10 -22.04 8.16 -30.14
N ILE A 11 -22.71 7.80 -29.04
CA ILE A 11 -22.15 7.88 -27.70
C ILE A 11 -21.09 6.77 -27.62
N PHE A 12 -19.83 7.15 -27.83
CA PHE A 12 -18.71 6.33 -27.38
C PHE A 12 -18.78 6.30 -25.85
N LEU A 13 -19.28 5.20 -25.28
CA LEU A 13 -19.02 4.90 -23.88
C LEU A 13 -17.51 4.72 -23.73
N ALA A 14 -16.85 5.76 -23.24
CA ALA A 14 -15.48 5.65 -22.75
C ALA A 14 -15.52 4.62 -21.62
N THR A 15 -15.07 3.40 -21.92
CA THR A 15 -14.78 2.42 -20.88
C THR A 15 -13.66 3.03 -20.04
N PRO A 16 -13.85 3.24 -18.73
CA PRO A 16 -12.76 3.72 -17.89
C PRO A 16 -11.61 2.74 -18.08
N GLY A 17 -10.48 3.25 -18.57
CA GLY A 17 -9.28 2.45 -18.75
C GLY A 17 -8.92 1.87 -17.40
N ARG A 18 -8.89 0.54 -17.28
CA ARG A 18 -8.33 -0.12 -16.11
C ARG A 18 -6.89 0.36 -15.97
N ALA A 19 -6.61 1.13 -14.93
CA ALA A 19 -5.25 1.42 -14.53
C ALA A 19 -4.62 0.07 -14.14
N THR A 20 -3.91 -0.54 -15.09
CA THR A 20 -2.95 -1.59 -14.75
C THR A 20 -1.92 -0.90 -13.85
N ALA A 21 -1.62 -1.51 -12.70
CA ALA A 21 -0.60 -1.02 -11.79
C ALA A 21 0.76 -1.00 -12.51
N SER A 22 1.03 0.08 -13.21
CA SER A 22 2.26 0.30 -13.95
C SER A 22 3.41 0.41 -12.94
N GLY A 23 4.30 -0.58 -12.91
CA GLY A 23 5.42 -0.63 -11.97
C GLY A 23 5.62 -1.97 -11.25
N ILE A 24 4.74 -2.95 -11.47
CA ILE A 24 4.91 -4.32 -10.94
C ILE A 24 5.83 -5.12 -11.87
N PRO A 25 6.95 -5.69 -11.39
CA PRO A 25 7.83 -6.55 -12.19
C PRO A 25 7.15 -7.86 -12.64
N ASP A 26 7.68 -8.48 -13.71
CA ASP A 26 7.14 -9.73 -14.27
C ASP A 26 7.20 -10.91 -13.29
N ASP A 27 8.23 -10.95 -12.45
CA ASP A 27 8.40 -11.94 -11.38
C ASP A 27 7.60 -11.61 -10.11
N GLY A 28 6.94 -10.45 -10.08
CA GLY A 28 6.13 -10.00 -8.94
C GLY A 28 6.95 -9.73 -7.67
N LEU A 29 8.23 -9.37 -7.81
CA LEU A 29 9.10 -9.10 -6.68
C LEU A 29 9.84 -7.76 -6.84
N LEU A 30 9.69 -6.88 -5.86
CA LEU A 30 10.60 -5.77 -5.65
C LEU A 30 11.49 -6.08 -4.45
N ASP A 31 12.79 -5.92 -4.62
CA ASP A 31 13.80 -6.35 -3.66
C ASP A 31 14.85 -5.26 -3.49
N PHE A 32 14.85 -4.62 -2.32
CA PHE A 32 15.69 -3.47 -2.03
C PHE A 32 16.63 -3.76 -0.86
N ALA A 33 17.91 -3.44 -1.05
CA ALA A 33 18.86 -3.36 0.05
C ALA A 33 18.66 -2.05 0.82
N ILE A 34 18.64 -2.12 2.15
CA ILE A 34 18.63 -0.93 3.01
C ILE A 34 20.09 -0.62 3.37
N LEU A 35 20.56 0.57 2.99
CA LEU A 35 21.96 0.96 3.15
C LEU A 35 22.12 2.07 4.19
N ARG A 36 23.19 2.00 4.98
CA ARG A 36 23.68 3.10 5.81
C ARG A 36 25.15 3.31 5.51
N ASN A 37 25.52 4.53 5.09
CA ASN A 37 26.90 4.85 4.68
C ASN A 37 27.47 3.89 3.61
N GLY A 38 26.62 3.37 2.71
CA GLY A 38 27.00 2.42 1.66
C GLY A 38 27.09 0.95 2.10
N GLU A 39 26.96 0.65 3.39
CA GLU A 39 26.90 -0.70 3.92
C GLU A 39 25.44 -1.18 4.04
N GLN A 40 25.17 -2.43 3.66
CA GLN A 40 23.84 -3.01 3.80
C GLN A 40 23.56 -3.38 5.26
N ILE A 41 22.49 -2.82 5.81
CA ILE A 41 22.03 -3.05 7.18
C ILE A 41 20.67 -3.75 7.24
N GLY A 42 20.07 -4.02 6.08
CA GLY A 42 18.72 -4.57 6.02
C GLY A 42 18.24 -4.83 4.61
N ARG A 43 16.96 -5.17 4.52
CA ARG A 43 16.27 -5.49 3.27
C ARG A 43 14.79 -5.12 3.35
N HIS A 44 14.23 -4.68 2.22
CA HIS A 44 12.80 -4.46 2.04
C HIS A 44 12.35 -5.25 0.82
N LEU A 45 11.40 -6.16 1.02
CA LEU A 45 10.83 -7.05 0.01
C LEU A 45 9.34 -6.73 -0.16
N ILE A 46 8.90 -6.64 -1.41
CA ILE A 46 7.50 -6.46 -1.77
C ILE A 46 7.14 -7.54 -2.78
N ARG A 47 6.24 -8.44 -2.39
CA ARG A 47 5.80 -9.58 -3.20
C ARG A 47 4.34 -9.42 -3.58
N PHE A 48 4.08 -9.50 -4.88
CA PHE A 48 2.73 -9.49 -5.43
C PHE A 48 2.24 -10.94 -5.53
N GLU A 49 1.63 -11.45 -4.46
CA GLU A 49 1.18 -12.86 -4.35
C GLU A 49 0.04 -13.17 -5.32
N GLN A 50 -0.84 -12.19 -5.56
CA GLN A 50 -1.91 -12.24 -6.54
C GLN A 50 -1.92 -10.92 -7.30
N ARG A 51 -1.93 -10.96 -8.63
CA ARG A 51 -1.85 -9.79 -9.52
C ARG A 51 -3.14 -9.47 -10.26
N ASP A 52 -4.16 -10.30 -10.07
CA ASP A 52 -5.52 -10.09 -10.58
C ASP A 52 -6.32 -9.21 -9.60
N ASP A 53 -7.65 -9.19 -9.73
CA ASP A 53 -8.54 -8.40 -8.88
C ASP A 53 -9.33 -9.34 -7.94
N PRO A 54 -9.12 -9.31 -6.60
CA PRO A 54 -8.24 -8.37 -5.88
C PRO A 54 -6.75 -8.72 -6.01
N MET A 55 -5.91 -7.69 -5.93
CA MET A 55 -4.46 -7.81 -5.88
C MET A 55 -4.01 -7.93 -4.44
N ILE A 56 -3.10 -8.85 -4.16
CA ILE A 56 -2.57 -9.11 -2.82
C ILE A 56 -1.08 -8.81 -2.82
N VAL A 57 -0.66 -7.93 -1.91
CA VAL A 57 0.73 -7.51 -1.75
C VAL A 57 1.20 -7.87 -0.34
N GLN A 58 2.31 -8.59 -0.27
CA GLN A 58 3.00 -8.92 0.98
C GLN A 58 4.30 -8.12 1.05
N ILE A 59 4.46 -7.36 2.12
CA ILE A 59 5.62 -6.51 2.38
C ILE A 59 6.36 -7.07 3.59
N THR A 60 7.68 -7.13 3.51
CA THR A 60 8.55 -7.38 4.66
C THR A 60 9.73 -6.43 4.63
N ALA A 61 10.03 -5.81 5.77
CA ALA A 61 11.21 -4.97 5.92
C ALA A 61 11.93 -5.33 7.22
N GLY A 62 13.25 -5.41 7.15
CA GLY A 62 14.08 -5.77 8.28
C GLY A 62 15.37 -4.97 8.30
N VAL A 63 15.69 -4.39 9.45
CA VAL A 63 16.97 -3.75 9.72
C VAL A 63 17.58 -4.36 10.98
N ASP A 64 18.85 -4.70 10.92
CA ASP A 64 19.64 -5.13 12.08
C ASP A 64 20.98 -4.39 12.04
N TYR A 65 21.01 -3.23 12.69
CA TYR A 65 22.19 -2.39 12.73
C TYR A 65 22.91 -2.55 14.07
N ARG A 66 24.17 -3.02 14.00
CA ARG A 66 25.02 -3.31 15.16
C ARG A 66 26.34 -2.57 15.07
N VAL A 67 26.88 -2.20 16.23
CA VAL A 67 28.28 -1.79 16.37
C VAL A 67 28.98 -2.84 17.23
N ALA A 68 29.97 -3.51 16.64
CA ALA A 68 30.53 -4.74 17.18
C ALA A 68 29.41 -5.77 17.48
N PHE A 69 29.22 -6.14 18.75
CA PHE A 69 28.19 -7.10 19.17
C PHE A 69 26.95 -6.43 19.79
N ILE A 70 26.89 -5.09 19.83
CA ILE A 70 25.81 -4.34 20.46
C ILE A 70 24.80 -3.91 19.38
N PRO A 71 23.53 -4.34 19.43
CA PRO A 71 22.49 -3.83 18.54
C PRO A 71 22.18 -2.38 18.91
N LEU A 72 22.22 -1.49 17.91
CA LEU A 72 21.86 -0.08 18.07
C LEU A 72 20.48 0.23 17.49
N TYR A 73 20.02 -0.58 16.53
CA TYR A 73 18.68 -0.46 15.94
C TYR A 73 18.23 -1.80 15.36
N ILE A 74 17.05 -2.25 15.75
CA ILE A 74 16.39 -3.44 15.20
C ILE A 74 15.02 -3.01 14.70
N PHE A 75 14.73 -3.27 13.44
CA PHE A 75 13.41 -3.04 12.85
C PHE A 75 12.92 -4.31 12.21
N ARG A 76 11.68 -4.69 12.48
CA ARG A 76 10.99 -5.78 11.81
C ARG A 76 9.59 -5.32 11.45
N HIS A 77 9.25 -5.41 10.18
CA HIS A 77 7.94 -5.02 9.70
C HIS A 77 7.44 -6.05 8.72
N THR A 78 6.17 -6.41 8.87
CA THR A 78 5.44 -7.17 7.86
C THR A 78 4.11 -6.48 7.62
N ALA A 79 3.70 -6.41 6.35
CA ALA A 79 2.37 -5.94 6.00
C ALA A 79 1.77 -6.81 4.90
N ARG A 80 0.45 -6.94 4.94
CA ARG A 80 -0.36 -7.55 3.89
C ARG A 80 -1.42 -6.55 3.49
N GLU A 81 -1.43 -6.20 2.21
CA GLU A 81 -2.38 -5.27 1.62
C GLU A 81 -3.25 -6.00 0.59
N THR A 82 -4.55 -5.73 0.62
CA THR A 82 -5.50 -6.19 -0.39
C THR A 82 -6.06 -4.99 -1.13
N TRP A 83 -5.91 -5.00 -2.45
CA TRP A 83 -6.31 -3.92 -3.33
C TRP A 83 -7.37 -4.40 -4.30
N ARG A 84 -8.40 -3.58 -4.53
CA ARG A 84 -9.44 -3.85 -5.54
C ARG A 84 -9.65 -2.62 -6.39
N ALA A 85 -9.64 -2.81 -7.70
CA ALA A 85 -9.82 -1.71 -8.66
C ALA A 85 -8.90 -0.47 -8.43
N GLY A 86 -7.74 -0.65 -7.80
CA GLY A 86 -6.78 0.43 -7.52
C GLY A 86 -6.90 1.08 -6.13
N ASP A 87 -7.90 0.68 -5.34
CA ASP A 87 -8.10 1.17 -3.97
C ASP A 87 -7.76 0.10 -2.93
N LEU A 88 -7.22 0.55 -1.79
CA LEU A 88 -6.96 -0.33 -0.65
C LEU A 88 -8.31 -0.69 0.00
N ILE A 89 -8.56 -1.99 0.19
CA ILE A 89 -9.78 -2.48 0.87
C ILE A 89 -9.50 -3.15 2.21
N ASP A 90 -8.28 -3.68 2.40
CA ASP A 90 -7.85 -4.32 3.64
C ASP A 90 -6.33 -4.18 3.79
N MET A 91 -5.86 -3.92 5.01
CA MET A 91 -4.45 -3.96 5.37
C MET A 91 -4.28 -4.54 6.77
N LYS A 92 -3.24 -5.36 6.93
CA LYS A 92 -2.72 -5.79 8.23
C LYS A 92 -1.23 -5.54 8.27
N ALA A 93 -0.74 -4.97 9.36
CA ALA A 93 0.70 -4.79 9.56
C ALA A 93 1.09 -5.11 11.00
N GLU A 94 2.28 -5.69 11.14
CA GLU A 94 2.95 -5.91 12.42
C GLU A 94 4.34 -5.29 12.34
N THR A 95 4.65 -4.39 13.26
CA THR A 95 5.95 -3.71 13.33
C THR A 95 6.53 -3.83 14.72
N ASN A 96 7.81 -4.18 14.81
CA ASN A 96 8.69 -3.89 15.93
C ASN A 96 9.68 -2.82 15.47
N ASP A 97 9.52 -1.59 15.95
CA ASP A 97 10.45 -0.48 15.73
C ASP A 97 11.30 -0.30 16.98
N ASN A 98 12.45 -0.97 17.00
CA ASN A 98 13.46 -0.83 18.06
C ASN A 98 12.94 -1.09 19.48
N GLY A 99 11.97 -2.01 19.61
CA GLY A 99 11.34 -2.37 20.88
C GLY A 99 9.92 -1.85 21.04
N ASP A 100 9.48 -0.91 20.20
CA ASP A 100 8.09 -0.44 20.17
C ASP A 100 7.28 -1.30 19.19
N ASP A 101 6.21 -1.94 19.69
CA ASP A 101 5.40 -2.89 18.93
C ASP A 101 4.07 -2.24 18.46
N TYR A 102 3.70 -2.50 17.21
CA TYR A 102 2.48 -2.03 16.57
C TYR A 102 1.76 -3.17 15.83
N ASP A 103 0.47 -3.37 16.12
CA ASP A 103 -0.48 -4.17 15.33
C ASP A 103 -1.48 -3.23 14.69
N ILE A 104 -1.48 -3.17 13.36
CA ILE A 104 -2.36 -2.31 12.57
C ILE A 104 -3.32 -3.18 11.76
N ARG A 105 -4.60 -2.84 11.81
CA ARG A 105 -5.63 -3.38 10.93
C ARG A 105 -6.45 -2.25 10.34
N LEU A 106 -6.59 -2.24 9.02
CA LEU A 106 -7.46 -1.31 8.32
C LEU A 106 -8.42 -2.11 7.45
N THR A 107 -9.72 -1.87 7.60
CA THR A 107 -10.73 -2.35 6.65
C THR A 107 -11.50 -1.16 6.10
N VAL A 108 -11.70 -1.13 4.78
CA VAL A 108 -12.39 -0.02 4.10
C VAL A 108 -13.70 -0.52 3.48
N ASP A 109 -14.80 0.13 3.82
CA ASP A 109 -16.11 -0.05 3.20
C ASP A 109 -16.59 1.27 2.58
N GLY A 110 -16.51 1.35 1.25
CA GLY A 110 -16.75 2.60 0.52
C GLY A 110 -15.69 3.65 0.88
N THR A 111 -16.10 4.70 1.59
CA THR A 111 -15.21 5.78 2.07
C THR A 111 -14.92 5.70 3.57
N LEU A 112 -15.55 4.77 4.29
CA LEU A 112 -15.36 4.61 5.72
C LEU A 112 -14.25 3.58 5.98
N GLY A 113 -13.16 4.03 6.59
CA GLY A 113 -12.10 3.19 7.11
C GLY A 113 -12.31 2.89 8.59
N ALA A 114 -12.21 1.62 8.98
CA ALA A 114 -12.04 1.21 10.36
C ALA A 114 -10.55 0.91 10.58
N LEU A 115 -9.83 1.84 11.22
CA LEU A 115 -8.42 1.73 11.54
C LEU A 115 -8.26 1.30 12.99
N SER A 116 -7.64 0.17 13.23
CA SER A 116 -7.27 -0.35 14.55
C SER A 116 -5.77 -0.29 14.70
N ILE A 117 -5.27 0.34 15.77
CA ILE A 117 -3.86 0.37 16.16
C ILE A 117 -3.78 -0.17 17.58
N ASN A 118 -3.06 -1.28 17.79
CA ASN A 118 -2.93 -1.91 19.11
C ASN A 118 -4.29 -2.11 19.82
N ASP A 119 -5.26 -2.65 19.06
CA ASP A 119 -6.66 -2.88 19.44
C ASP A 119 -7.52 -1.62 19.75
N GLU A 120 -6.99 -0.40 19.55
CA GLU A 120 -7.77 0.84 19.60
C GLU A 120 -8.28 1.21 18.21
N THR A 121 -9.60 1.25 18.03
CA THR A 121 -10.24 1.51 16.73
C THR A 121 -10.74 2.95 16.59
N THR A 122 -10.31 3.61 15.52
CA THR A 122 -10.84 4.89 15.04
C THR A 122 -11.51 4.71 13.68
N TYR A 123 -12.58 5.45 13.46
CA TYR A 123 -13.24 5.51 12.16
C TYR A 123 -12.80 6.76 11.42
N VAL A 124 -12.41 6.57 10.16
CA VAL A 124 -11.95 7.65 9.29
C VAL A 124 -12.90 7.73 8.09
N ASP A 125 -13.47 8.91 7.84
CA ASP A 125 -14.48 9.16 6.80
C ASP A 125 -13.88 9.74 5.51
N THR A 126 -12.57 9.61 5.34
CA THR A 126 -11.83 9.99 4.15
C THR A 126 -11.13 8.77 3.53
N PRO A 127 -10.96 8.72 2.20
CA PRO A 127 -10.18 7.66 1.58
C PRO A 127 -8.75 7.62 2.14
N LEU A 128 -8.42 6.53 2.82
CA LEU A 128 -7.09 6.26 3.34
C LEU A 128 -6.24 5.51 2.32
N ARG A 129 -4.97 5.88 2.23
CA ARG A 129 -3.98 5.08 1.51
C ARG A 129 -2.75 4.85 2.36
N PRO A 130 -2.25 3.62 2.43
CA PRO A 130 -0.98 3.36 3.08
C PRO A 130 0.15 4.03 2.32
N ALA A 131 1.19 4.46 3.04
CA ALA A 131 2.46 4.93 2.49
C ALA A 131 3.28 3.79 1.83
N SER A 132 2.62 2.96 1.01
CA SER A 132 3.23 1.80 0.37
C SER A 132 4.23 2.25 -0.70
N LEU A 133 5.51 1.99 -0.45
CA LEU A 133 6.61 2.47 -1.31
C LEU A 133 6.60 1.90 -2.74
N TRP A 134 5.76 0.91 -3.04
CA TRP A 134 5.58 0.39 -4.40
C TRP A 134 4.47 1.09 -5.20
N ASN A 135 3.51 1.75 -4.53
CA ASN A 135 2.31 2.27 -5.17
C ASN A 135 2.36 3.79 -5.28
N LYS A 136 2.44 4.31 -6.51
CA LYS A 136 2.44 5.75 -6.79
C LYS A 136 1.16 6.46 -6.34
N ALA A 137 0.08 5.70 -6.09
CA ALA A 137 -1.14 6.20 -5.48
C ALA A 137 -0.90 6.95 -4.16
N ALA A 138 0.18 6.63 -3.43
CA ALA A 138 0.58 7.31 -2.19
C ALA A 138 1.11 8.74 -2.38
N LEU A 139 1.33 9.21 -3.61
CA LEU A 139 1.88 10.54 -3.90
C LEU A 139 0.80 11.61 -4.18
N GLY A 140 -0.48 11.30 -3.99
CA GLY A 140 -1.60 12.19 -4.28
C GLY A 140 -2.10 13.02 -3.08
N ASP A 141 -3.14 13.84 -3.30
CA ASP A 141 -3.73 14.74 -2.30
C ASP A 141 -4.66 14.01 -1.29
N GLN A 142 -4.23 12.87 -0.77
CA GLN A 142 -5.02 12.00 0.11
C GLN A 142 -4.41 11.93 1.51
N VAL A 143 -5.20 11.51 2.50
CA VAL A 143 -4.66 11.19 3.83
C VAL A 143 -3.85 9.91 3.71
N ILE A 144 -2.61 9.96 4.18
CA ILE A 144 -1.64 8.87 4.07
C ILE A 144 -1.51 8.21 5.43
N LEU A 145 -1.82 6.92 5.47
CA LEU A 145 -1.60 6.08 6.63
C LEU A 145 -0.14 5.61 6.63
N ASP A 146 0.60 5.89 7.69
CA ASP A 146 1.88 5.24 7.92
C ASP A 146 1.64 3.75 8.26
N PRO A 147 2.12 2.79 7.44
CA PRO A 147 1.92 1.37 7.71
C PRO A 147 2.76 0.85 8.89
N VAL A 148 3.67 1.66 9.44
CA VAL A 148 4.55 1.28 10.55
C VAL A 148 3.81 1.38 11.88
N ASP A 149 3.22 2.53 12.18
CA ASP A 149 2.61 2.87 13.48
C ASP A 149 1.13 3.29 13.40
N GLY A 150 0.63 3.60 12.21
CA GLY A 150 -0.76 3.93 11.96
C GLY A 150 -1.08 5.44 12.00
N ASP A 151 -0.07 6.30 12.03
CA ASP A 151 -0.26 7.76 11.96
C ASP A 151 -0.87 8.20 10.61
N LEU A 152 -1.56 9.35 10.59
CA LEU A 152 -2.33 9.90 9.45
C LEU A 152 -1.82 11.26 8.94
#